data_AF-A0A5N6JJP6-F1
#
_entry.id   AF-A0A5N6JJP6-F1
#
_cell.length_a   1.000
_cell.length_b   1.000
_cell.length_c   1.000
_cell.angle_alpha   90.00
_cell.angle_beta   90.00
_cell.angle_gamma   90.00
#
_symmetry.space_group_name_H-M   'P 1'
#
loop_
_entity.id
_entity.type
_entity.pdbx_description
1 polymer ?
#
loop_
_entity_poly.entity_id
_entity_poly.type
_entity_poly.pdbx_seq_one_letter_code
_entity_poly.pdbx_strand_id
1 'polypeptide(L)' 'MKLLPYSLRPSATQRPCHYHPWLDFLPDPQVRDDLIRAQERYEEDELCSDILGFWNLNATDNMLLVRSDPRKGR' A
#
# COMPACT_ATOMS: atom_id res chain seq x y z
N MET A 1 -2.00 0.89 -26.11
CA MET A 1 -2.31 1.01 -24.67
C MET A 1 -1.26 0.20 -23.90
N LYS A 2 -0.54 0.79 -22.94
CA LYS A 2 0.45 0.06 -22.13
C LYS A 2 -0.29 -0.67 -21.01
N LEU A 3 -0.07 -1.98 -20.89
CA LEU A 3 -0.56 -2.76 -19.76
C LEU A 3 0.27 -2.44 -18.51
N LEU A 4 -0.40 -2.33 -17.37
CA LEU A 4 0.29 -2.21 -16.08
C LEU A 4 1.10 -3.50 -15.80
N PRO A 5 2.29 -3.36 -15.19
CA PRO A 5 3.01 -4.49 -14.60
C PRO A 5 2.11 -5.32 -13.71
N TYR A 6 2.30 -6.64 -13.66
CA TYR A 6 1.44 -7.54 -12.88
C TYR A 6 1.31 -7.09 -11.41
N SER A 7 2.40 -6.61 -10.81
CA SER A 7 2.46 -6.08 -9.46
C SER A 7 1.55 -4.87 -9.20
N LEU A 8 1.29 -4.06 -10.22
CA LEU A 8 0.48 -2.84 -10.14
C LEU A 8 -0.95 -3.02 -10.65
N ARG A 9 -1.38 -4.24 -10.97
CA ARG A 9 -2.77 -4.49 -11.35
C ARG A 9 -3.66 -4.46 -10.10
N PRO A 10 -4.90 -3.95 -10.21
CA PRO A 10 -5.85 -3.99 -9.11
C PRO A 10 -6.13 -5.41 -8.64
N SER A 11 -5.99 -5.65 -7.34
CA SER A 11 -6.38 -6.92 -6.72
C SER A 11 -7.90 -7.14 -6.77
N ALA A 12 -8.36 -8.29 -6.30
CA ALA A 12 -9.80 -8.52 -6.12
C ALA A 12 -10.37 -7.67 -4.97
N THR A 13 -9.56 -7.31 -3.97
CA THR A 13 -9.96 -6.47 -2.83
C THR A 13 -10.05 -4.99 -3.22
N GLN A 14 -9.19 -4.52 -4.13
CA GLN A 14 -9.21 -3.14 -4.62
C GLN A 14 -10.47 -2.81 -5.46
N ARG A 15 -10.96 -3.75 -6.27
CA ARG A 15 -12.06 -3.49 -7.22
C ARG A 15 -13.40 -3.07 -6.58
N PRO A 16 -13.89 -3.71 -5.50
CA PRO A 16 -15.17 -3.40 -4.91
C PRO A 16 -15.10 -2.34 -3.79
N CYS A 17 -13.91 -1.90 -3.38
CA CYS A 17 -13.73 -1.11 -2.17
C CYS A 17 -13.40 0.35 -2.50
N HIS A 18 -13.96 1.30 -1.74
CA HIS A 18 -13.51 2.69 -1.76
C HIS A 18 -12.28 2.81 -0.85
N TYR A 19 -11.13 3.14 -1.40
CA TYR A 19 -9.85 3.30 -0.68
C TYR A 19 -9.07 4.49 -1.23
N HIS A 20 -8.13 5.03 -0.46
CA HIS A 20 -7.33 6.17 -0.90
C HIS A 20 -6.34 5.80 -2.03
N PRO A 21 -6.26 6.56 -3.14
CA PRO A 21 -5.39 6.25 -4.29
C PRO A 21 -3.88 6.14 -3.98
N TRP A 22 -3.44 6.60 -2.81
CA TRP A 22 -2.02 6.53 -2.44
C TRP A 22 -1.55 5.07 -2.29
N LEU A 23 -2.46 4.15 -1.96
CA LEU A 23 -2.17 2.72 -1.86
C LEU A 23 -1.73 2.12 -3.20
N ASP A 24 -2.12 2.72 -4.34
CA ASP A 24 -1.72 2.23 -5.67
C ASP A 24 -0.22 2.41 -5.96
N PHE A 25 0.50 3.21 -5.16
CA PHE A 25 1.95 3.35 -5.25
C PHE A 25 2.71 2.18 -4.61
N LEU A 26 2.05 1.36 -3.79
CA LEU A 26 2.69 0.22 -3.16
C LEU A 26 2.80 -0.92 -4.18
N PRO A 27 4.02 -1.42 -4.48
CA PRO A 27 4.21 -2.42 -5.53
C PRO A 27 3.69 -3.80 -5.15
N ASP A 28 3.57 -4.11 -3.86
CA ASP A 28 3.12 -5.42 -3.38
C ASP A 28 1.58 -5.45 -3.23
N PRO A 29 0.87 -6.33 -3.95
CA PRO A 29 -0.59 -6.40 -3.89
C PRO A 29 -1.13 -6.87 -2.54
N GLN A 30 -0.38 -7.68 -1.79
CA GLN A 30 -0.81 -8.11 -0.46
C GLN A 30 -0.79 -6.93 0.53
N VAL A 31 0.25 -6.09 0.46
CA VAL A 31 0.33 -4.89 1.31
C VAL A 31 -0.87 -3.98 1.07
N ARG A 32 -1.20 -3.73 -0.20
CA ARG A 32 -2.40 -2.93 -0.56
C ARG A 32 -3.66 -3.54 0.04
N ASP A 33 -3.85 -4.84 -0.14
CA ASP A 33 -5.03 -5.55 0.35
C ASP A 33 -5.16 -5.51 1.87
N ASP A 34 -4.05 -5.63 2.59
CA ASP A 34 -4.03 -5.61 4.06
C ASP A 34 -4.35 -4.21 4.59
N LEU A 35 -3.82 -3.16 3.95
CA LEU A 35 -4.14 -1.77 4.29
C LEU A 35 -5.60 -1.43 4.00
N ILE A 36 -6.16 -1.86 2.85
CA ILE A 36 -7.59 -1.67 2.54
C ILE A 36 -8.48 -2.36 3.57
N ARG A 37 -8.13 -3.56 4.02
CA ARG A 37 -8.89 -4.25 5.09
C ARG A 37 -8.78 -3.54 6.44
N ALA A 38 -7.73 -2.74 6.66
CA ALA A 38 -7.47 -2.03 7.89
C ALA A 38 -7.80 -0.53 7.82
N GLN A 39 -8.34 -0.02 6.70
CA GLN A 39 -8.50 1.42 6.43
C GLN A 39 -9.32 2.18 7.48
N GLU A 40 -10.22 1.51 8.20
CA GLU A 40 -11.00 2.12 9.30
C GLU A 40 -10.22 2.19 10.63
N ARG A 41 -8.94 1.79 10.65
CA ARG A 41 -8.11 1.65 11.87
C ARG A 41 -6.91 2.58 11.90
N TYR A 42 -6.72 3.40 10.87
CA TYR A 42 -5.63 4.38 10.79
C TYR A 42 -6.10 5.64 10.05
N GLU A 43 -5.46 6.78 10.30
CA GLU A 43 -5.69 8.00 9.54
C GLU A 43 -4.91 7.93 8.21
N GLU A 44 -5.64 7.98 7.09
CA GLU A 44 -5.08 7.71 5.75
C GLU A 44 -3.99 8.71 5.36
N ASP A 45 -4.16 9.99 5.71
CA ASP A 45 -3.24 11.07 5.38
C ASP A 45 -1.94 11.00 6.21
N GLU A 46 -2.05 10.68 7.51
CA GLU A 46 -0.90 10.53 8.40
C GLU A 46 -0.04 9.34 7.96
N LEU A 47 -0.66 8.17 7.75
CA LEU A 47 0.06 6.98 7.33
C LEU A 47 0.68 7.12 5.94
N CYS A 48 -0.02 7.79 5.01
CA CYS A 48 0.51 8.13 3.68
C CYS A 48 1.78 8.98 3.79
N SER A 49 1.77 9.99 4.67
CA SER A 49 2.93 10.85 4.92
C SER A 49 4.11 10.05 5.46
N ASP A 50 3.88 9.16 6.43
CA ASP A 50 4.91 8.31 7.04
C ASP A 50 5.53 7.31 6.05
N ILE A 51 4.77 6.82 5.07
CA ILE A 51 5.26 5.82 4.11
C ILE A 51 5.89 6.47 2.88
N LEU A 52 5.24 7.48 2.29
CA LEU A 52 5.67 8.06 1.02
C LEU A 52 6.59 9.27 1.19
N GLY A 53 6.60 9.90 2.37
CA GLY A 53 7.43 11.07 2.64
C GLY A 53 7.10 12.32 1.81
N PHE A 54 6.02 12.29 1.02
CA PHE A 54 5.78 13.24 -0.07
C PHE A 54 5.44 14.66 0.41
N TRP A 55 5.33 14.89 1.72
CA TRP A 55 5.04 16.20 2.32
C TRP A 55 6.06 16.65 3.38
N ASN A 56 7.08 15.86 3.67
CA ASN A 56 8.12 16.24 4.64
C ASN A 56 9.50 15.83 4.13
N LEU A 57 10.18 16.77 3.46
CA LEU A 57 11.55 16.60 2.94
C LEU A 57 12.58 16.35 4.06
N ASN A 58 12.21 16.55 5.33
CA ASN A 58 13.05 16.25 6.49
C ASN A 58 12.72 14.91 7.16
N ALA A 59 11.70 14.19 6.69
CA ALA A 59 11.38 12.86 7.19
C ALA A 59 12.48 11.88 6.75
N THR A 60 13.37 11.55 7.67
CA THR A 60 14.61 10.83 7.39
C THR A 60 14.43 9.31 7.44
N ASP A 61 13.28 8.81 7.91
CA ASP A 61 13.05 7.40 8.24
C ASP A 61 11.68 6.86 7.78
N ASN A 62 11.24 7.17 6.55
CA ASN A 62 9.99 6.60 6.00
C ASN A 62 10.21 5.12 5.67
N MET A 63 9.58 4.21 6.43
CA MET A 63 9.73 2.78 6.25
C MET A 63 8.45 2.02 6.57
N LEU A 64 8.06 1.12 5.68
CA LEU A 64 6.97 0.18 5.90
C LEU A 64 7.52 -1.22 6.16
N LEU A 65 7.27 -1.76 7.36
CA LEU A 65 7.55 -3.15 7.69
C LEU A 65 6.37 -4.03 7.27
N VAL A 66 6.58 -4.82 6.23
CA VAL A 66 5.59 -5.78 5.74
C VAL A 66 5.80 -7.12 6.43
N ARG A 67 4.78 -7.62 7.13
CA ARG A 67 4.82 -8.97 7.71
C ARG A 67 4.74 -10.01 6.59
N SER A 68 5.86 -10.66 6.30
CA SER A 68 5.89 -11.85 5.46
C SER A 68 5.31 -13.06 6.19
N ASP A 69 4.44 -13.85 5.55
CA ASP A 69 4.11 -15.19 6.05
C ASP A 69 5.32 -16.09 5.79
N PRO A 70 5.93 -16.73 6.80
CA PRO A 70 7.07 -17.63 6.62
C PRO A 70 6.75 -18.82 5.68
N ARG A 71 5.48 -19.11 5.43
CA ARG A 71 5.01 -20.17 4.53
C ARG A 71 4.92 -19.74 3.07
N LYS A 72 5.10 -18.45 2.75
CA LYS A 72 5.08 -17.94 1.36
C LYS A 72 6.41 -18.10 0.61
N GLY A 73 7.45 -18.65 1.25
CA GLY A 73 8.71 -19.00 0.59
C GLY A 73 8.67 -20.42 -0.01
N ARG A 74 8.23 -20.54 -1.26
CA ARG A 74 8.61 -21.61 -2.19
C ARG A 74 8.33 -21.22 -3.63
#